data_AF-A0A942ETL4-F1
#
_entry.id   AF-A0A942ETL4-F1
#
_cell.length_a   1.000
_cell.length_b   1.000
_cell.length_c   1.000
_cell.angle_alpha   90.00
_cell.angle_beta   90.00
_cell.angle_gamma   90.00
#
_symmetry.space_group_name_H-M   'P 1'
#
loop_
_entity.id
_entity.type
_entity.pdbx_description
1 polymer ?
#
loop_
_entity_poly.entity_id
_entity_poly.type
_entity_poly.pdbx_seq_one_letter_code
_entity_poly.pdbx_strand_id
1 'polypeptide(L)'
;MKELPSEFMALLGSITNKRARVVIDHILKHGFITTEDLEKTYGYNHPPRAARDVREAGIPLDTFHVKSSEGRSIAAYGFGDLSKIQNGRLAGRAIISKEFKQALYAANESKCYVCSGHFKSRYLQVDHRVPYEVAGEKSVFDRELADYMLLCGSCNRAKSWSCEHCPNWMGEKLSEICLKCYWGKPEDYQHIALRSIRRADIIWEEDEVDDYERLKYQSQNTGAPLPEYVKEIVAKYIDQIQHD
;
A
#
# COMPACT_ATOMS: atom_id res chain seq x y z
N MET A 1 -8.46 -9.53 -34.91
CA MET A 1 -8.63 -8.81 -33.63
C MET A 1 -10.09 -8.97 -33.23
N LYS A 2 -10.39 -9.44 -32.02
CA LYS A 2 -11.75 -9.33 -31.48
C LYS A 2 -12.05 -7.84 -31.38
N GLU A 3 -13.12 -7.37 -32.01
CA GLU A 3 -13.56 -5.98 -31.87
C GLU A 3 -13.86 -5.73 -30.39
N LEU A 4 -13.12 -4.79 -29.80
CA LEU A 4 -13.34 -4.38 -28.43
C LEU A 4 -14.64 -3.55 -28.37
N PRO A 5 -15.46 -3.70 -27.31
CA PRO A 5 -16.69 -2.91 -27.17
C PRO A 5 -16.40 -1.40 -27.28
N SER A 6 -17.30 -0.67 -27.93
CA SER A 6 -17.16 0.78 -28.13
C SER A 6 -17.02 1.56 -26.83
N GLU A 7 -17.73 1.15 -25.78
CA GLU A 7 -17.60 1.71 -24.42
C GLU A 7 -16.21 1.48 -23.83
N PHE A 8 -15.59 0.33 -24.09
CA PHE A 8 -14.23 0.05 -23.64
C PHE A 8 -13.22 0.91 -24.39
N MET A 9 -13.38 1.10 -25.70
CA MET A 9 -12.52 1.99 -26.48
C MET A 9 -12.62 3.45 -26.01
N ALA A 10 -13.82 3.92 -25.65
CA ALA A 10 -14.01 5.24 -25.06
C ALA A 10 -13.30 5.37 -23.72
N LEU A 11 -13.35 4.32 -22.88
CA LEU A 11 -12.62 4.26 -21.62
C LEU A 11 -11.09 4.31 -21.81
N LEU A 12 -10.56 3.54 -22.75
CA LEU A 12 -9.12 3.59 -23.06
C LEU A 12 -8.71 5.02 -23.47
N GLY A 13 -9.57 5.71 -24.22
CA GLY A 13 -9.36 7.10 -24.65
C GLY A 13 -9.42 8.15 -23.53
N SER A 14 -10.11 7.88 -22.41
CA SER A 14 -10.19 8.83 -21.30
C SER A 14 -8.94 8.86 -20.40
N ILE A 15 -8.02 7.90 -20.57
CA ILE A 15 -6.84 7.77 -19.72
C ILE A 15 -5.76 8.76 -20.14
N THR A 16 -5.40 9.66 -19.23
CA THR A 16 -4.41 10.73 -19.50
C THR A 16 -2.98 10.34 -19.12
N ASN A 17 -2.80 9.38 -18.22
CA ASN A 17 -1.50 8.90 -17.75
C ASN A 17 -0.65 8.38 -18.93
N LYS A 18 0.49 9.05 -19.19
CA LYS A 18 1.36 8.75 -20.33
C LYS A 18 1.90 7.32 -20.31
N ARG A 19 2.33 6.84 -19.14
CA ARG A 19 2.91 5.49 -19.00
C ARG A 19 1.85 4.41 -19.15
N ALA A 20 0.65 4.63 -18.61
CA ALA A 20 -0.48 3.74 -18.84
C ALA A 20 -0.88 3.69 -20.32
N ARG A 21 -0.94 4.84 -21.00
CA ARG A 21 -1.25 4.91 -22.44
C ARG A 21 -0.27 4.12 -23.30
N VAL A 22 1.03 4.23 -23.05
CA VAL A 22 2.03 3.44 -23.79
C VAL A 22 1.74 1.93 -23.73
N VAL A 23 1.40 1.43 -22.53
CA VAL A 23 1.04 0.02 -22.32
C VAL A 23 -0.25 -0.31 -23.08
N ILE A 24 -1.29 0.51 -22.94
CA ILE A 24 -2.61 0.31 -23.57
C ILE A 24 -2.50 0.30 -25.10
N ASP A 25 -1.83 1.29 -25.68
CA ASP A 25 -1.66 1.45 -27.12
C ASP A 25 -0.88 0.28 -27.72
N HIS A 26 0.14 -0.20 -27.01
CA HIS A 26 0.89 -1.37 -27.44
C HIS A 26 0.03 -2.64 -27.41
N ILE A 27 -0.75 -2.86 -26.34
CA ILE A 27 -1.67 -4.00 -26.25
C ILE A 27 -2.74 -3.93 -27.34
N LEU A 28 -3.29 -2.75 -27.64
CA LEU A 28 -4.25 -2.57 -28.74
C LEU A 28 -3.67 -2.98 -30.09
N LYS A 29 -2.40 -2.66 -30.33
CA LYS A 29 -1.72 -2.93 -31.61
C LYS A 29 -1.20 -4.36 -31.72
N HIS A 30 -0.68 -4.93 -30.65
CA HIS A 30 0.09 -6.19 -30.66
C HIS A 30 -0.58 -7.33 -29.88
N GLY A 31 -1.67 -7.05 -29.16
CA GLY A 31 -2.42 -8.01 -28.35
C GLY A 31 -1.92 -8.18 -26.92
N PHE A 32 -0.62 -7.96 -26.68
CA PHE A 32 0.01 -7.94 -25.36
C PHE A 32 1.29 -7.10 -25.40
N ILE A 33 1.81 -6.73 -24.24
CA ILE A 33 3.12 -6.05 -24.08
C ILE A 33 3.97 -6.79 -23.05
N THR A 34 5.25 -6.97 -23.34
CA THR A 34 6.18 -7.67 -22.44
C THR A 34 6.98 -6.72 -21.57
N THR A 35 7.60 -7.24 -20.50
CA THR A 35 8.58 -6.45 -19.73
C THR A 35 9.77 -6.03 -20.58
N GLU A 36 10.13 -6.81 -21.60
CA GLU A 36 11.20 -6.47 -22.54
C GLU A 36 10.82 -5.32 -23.46
N ASP A 37 9.59 -5.26 -23.98
CA ASP A 37 9.12 -4.11 -24.78
C ASP A 37 9.14 -2.82 -23.95
N LEU A 38 8.67 -2.90 -22.70
CA LEU A 38 8.66 -1.76 -21.78
C LEU A 38 10.06 -1.22 -21.51
N GLU A 39 11.04 -2.10 -21.35
CA GLU A 39 12.42 -1.72 -21.08
C GLU A 39 13.16 -1.27 -22.36
N LYS A 40 13.19 -2.11 -23.40
CA LYS A 40 14.01 -1.90 -24.61
C LYS A 40 13.35 -0.96 -25.62
N THR A 41 12.03 -1.01 -25.81
CA THR A 41 11.32 -0.17 -26.80
C THR A 41 10.92 1.18 -26.21
N TYR A 42 10.48 1.20 -24.94
CA TYR A 42 9.91 2.40 -24.31
C TYR A 42 10.77 3.01 -23.20
N GLY A 43 11.89 2.39 -22.82
CA GLY A 43 12.86 2.95 -21.88
C GLY A 43 12.37 3.02 -20.43
N TYR A 44 11.41 2.18 -20.02
CA TYR A 44 10.93 2.14 -18.65
C TYR A 44 11.76 1.20 -17.77
N ASN A 45 12.55 1.77 -16.87
CA ASN A 45 13.41 1.03 -15.92
C ASN A 45 12.65 0.15 -14.90
N HIS A 46 11.33 0.32 -14.78
CA HIS A 46 10.48 -0.49 -13.88
C HIS A 46 9.22 -0.98 -14.60
N PRO A 47 9.35 -1.99 -15.49
CA PRO A 47 8.24 -2.50 -16.29
C PRO A 47 6.98 -2.91 -15.48
N PRO A 48 7.09 -3.59 -14.32
CA PRO A 48 5.90 -3.94 -13.53
C PRO A 48 5.09 -2.73 -13.05
N ARG A 49 5.74 -1.56 -12.85
CA ARG A 49 5.04 -0.33 -12.45
C ARG A 49 4.20 0.22 -13.60
N ALA A 50 4.64 0.08 -14.85
CA ALA A 50 3.85 0.52 -16.00
C ALA A 50 2.56 -0.28 -16.13
N ALA A 51 2.63 -1.61 -15.98
CA ALA A 51 1.44 -2.46 -15.93
C ALA A 51 0.53 -2.14 -14.73
N ARG A 52 1.13 -1.80 -13.58
CA ARG A 52 0.37 -1.35 -12.40
C ARG A 52 -0.38 -0.03 -12.66
N ASP A 53 0.23 0.95 -13.33
CA ASP A 53 -0.44 2.21 -13.68
C ASP A 53 -1.71 1.99 -14.53
N VAL A 54 -1.74 0.97 -15.39
CA VAL A 54 -2.94 0.60 -16.17
C VAL A 54 -4.04 0.00 -15.30
N ARG A 55 -3.68 -0.91 -14.38
CA ARG A 55 -4.63 -1.46 -13.40
C ARG A 55 -5.17 -0.38 -12.47
N GLU A 56 -4.31 0.57 -12.09
CA GLU A 56 -4.69 1.73 -11.30
C GLU A 56 -5.64 2.66 -12.06
N ALA A 57 -5.59 2.71 -13.40
CA ALA A 57 -6.56 3.42 -14.25
C ALA A 57 -7.88 2.67 -14.46
N GLY A 58 -8.09 1.54 -13.78
CA GLY A 58 -9.34 0.77 -13.83
C GLY A 58 -9.40 -0.26 -14.95
N ILE A 59 -8.33 -0.45 -15.72
CA ILE A 59 -8.28 -1.45 -16.80
C ILE A 59 -7.72 -2.78 -16.27
N PRO A 60 -8.47 -3.88 -16.39
CA PRO A 60 -7.98 -5.20 -16.00
C PRO A 60 -6.87 -5.66 -16.95
N LEU A 61 -5.75 -6.14 -16.39
CA LEU A 61 -4.67 -6.76 -17.13
C LEU A 61 -4.35 -8.16 -16.58
N ASP A 62 -4.38 -9.15 -17.46
CA ASP A 62 -3.88 -10.49 -17.18
C ASP A 62 -2.36 -10.53 -17.31
N THR A 63 -1.71 -11.34 -16.47
CA THR A 63 -0.25 -11.55 -16.53
C THR A 63 0.03 -13.00 -16.89
N PHE A 64 0.83 -13.21 -17.93
CA PHE A 64 1.29 -14.52 -18.37
C PHE A 64 2.78 -14.45 -18.73
N HIS A 65 3.39 -15.59 -19.08
CA HIS A 65 4.81 -15.66 -19.37
C HIS A 65 5.06 -15.99 -20.85
N VAL A 66 6.04 -15.31 -21.44
CA VAL A 66 6.52 -15.54 -22.81
C VAL A 66 8.04 -15.64 -22.83
N LYS A 67 8.61 -16.08 -23.94
CA LYS A 67 10.06 -16.09 -24.16
C LYS A 67 10.52 -14.74 -24.68
N SER A 68 11.51 -14.14 -24.01
CA SER A 68 12.23 -12.95 -24.49
C SER A 68 13.06 -13.25 -25.73
N SER A 69 13.58 -12.20 -26.37
CA SER A 69 14.56 -12.32 -27.46
C SER A 69 15.80 -13.16 -27.08
N GLU A 70 16.13 -13.22 -25.79
CA GLU A 70 17.25 -14.00 -25.23
C GLU A 70 16.82 -15.40 -24.69
N GLY A 71 15.57 -15.81 -24.92
CA GLY A 71 15.06 -17.14 -24.52
C GLY A 71 14.68 -17.28 -23.04
N ARG A 72 14.82 -16.22 -22.24
CA ARG A 72 14.38 -16.18 -20.83
C ARG A 72 12.86 -16.05 -20.74
N SER A 73 12.26 -16.70 -19.74
CA SER A 73 10.84 -16.52 -19.42
C SER A 73 10.62 -15.15 -18.78
N ILE A 74 9.79 -14.32 -19.40
CA ILE A 74 9.49 -12.95 -18.95
C ILE A 74 7.98 -12.73 -18.86
N ALA A 75 7.57 -11.75 -18.05
CA ALA A 75 6.16 -11.41 -17.92
C ALA A 75 5.65 -10.65 -19.16
N ALA A 76 4.42 -10.97 -19.54
CA ALA A 76 3.63 -10.30 -20.57
C ALA A 76 2.27 -9.93 -19.99
N TYR A 77 1.73 -8.81 -20.48
CA TYR A 77 0.47 -8.25 -20.04
C TYR A 77 -0.48 -8.08 -21.22
N GLY A 78 -1.70 -8.61 -21.10
CA GLY A 78 -2.79 -8.41 -22.05
C GLY A 78 -4.04 -7.91 -21.34
N PHE A 79 -5.02 -7.40 -22.10
CA PHE A 79 -6.31 -7.04 -21.51
C PHE A 79 -6.94 -8.28 -20.87
N GLY A 80 -7.32 -8.14 -19.59
CA GLY A 80 -8.04 -9.17 -18.88
C GLY A 80 -9.55 -9.11 -19.14
N ASP A 81 -10.29 -9.83 -18.31
CA ASP A 81 -11.74 -9.88 -18.36
C ASP A 81 -12.38 -8.49 -18.18
N LEU A 82 -13.03 -8.00 -19.25
CA LEU A 82 -13.66 -6.68 -19.32
C LEU A 82 -14.88 -6.56 -18.40
N SER A 83 -15.48 -7.67 -17.95
CA SER A 83 -16.56 -7.62 -16.94
C SER A 83 -16.07 -7.12 -15.57
N LYS A 84 -14.74 -7.10 -15.34
CA LYS A 84 -14.10 -6.62 -14.11
C LYS A 84 -13.71 -5.14 -14.16
N ILE A 85 -14.11 -4.40 -15.20
CA ILE A 85 -13.89 -2.96 -15.27
C ILE A 85 -14.57 -2.31 -14.06
N GLN A 86 -13.78 -1.61 -13.26
CA GLN A 86 -14.28 -0.93 -12.07
C GLN A 86 -14.57 0.53 -12.41
N ASN A 87 -15.84 0.87 -12.64
CA ASN A 87 -16.29 2.21 -13.05
C ASN A 87 -15.90 3.35 -12.09
N GLY A 88 -15.51 3.04 -10.84
CA GLY A 88 -14.99 4.02 -9.86
C GLY A 88 -13.48 4.30 -9.94
N ARG A 89 -12.75 3.69 -10.89
CA ARG A 89 -11.27 3.76 -11.00
C ARG A 89 -10.75 4.55 -12.20
N LEU A 90 -11.66 5.11 -13.01
CA LEU A 90 -11.35 5.66 -14.34
C LEU A 90 -10.50 6.94 -14.30
N ALA A 91 -10.42 7.61 -13.14
CA ALA A 91 -9.60 8.81 -12.95
C ALA A 91 -8.17 8.52 -12.47
N GLY A 92 -7.85 7.27 -12.10
CA GLY A 92 -6.60 6.91 -11.44
C GLY A 92 -6.44 7.57 -10.05
N ARG A 93 -5.24 7.48 -9.46
CA ARG A 93 -4.93 8.17 -8.20
C ARG A 93 -4.92 9.69 -8.42
N ALA A 94 -5.81 10.41 -7.77
CA ALA A 94 -5.81 11.86 -7.86
C ALA A 94 -4.63 12.48 -7.06
N ILE A 95 -4.11 13.60 -7.54
CA ILE A 95 -2.95 14.28 -6.93
C ILE A 95 -3.34 14.75 -5.53
N ILE A 96 -2.49 14.48 -4.53
CA ILE A 96 -2.65 14.98 -3.16
C ILE A 96 -2.04 16.38 -3.09
N SER A 97 -2.82 17.38 -2.65
CA SER A 97 -2.33 18.76 -2.51
C SER A 97 -1.37 18.90 -1.33
N LYS A 98 -0.56 19.96 -1.34
CA LYS A 98 0.39 20.24 -0.24
C LYS A 98 -0.37 20.58 1.04
N GLU A 99 -1.48 21.29 0.91
CA GLU A 99 -2.35 21.72 1.99
C GLU A 99 -2.99 20.52 2.67
N PHE A 100 -3.47 19.53 1.89
CA PHE A 100 -4.03 18.29 2.43
C PHE A 100 -2.98 17.47 3.19
N LYS A 101 -1.78 17.34 2.63
CA LYS A 101 -0.67 16.67 3.32
C LYS A 101 -0.29 17.40 4.62
N GLN A 102 -0.30 18.74 4.63
CA GLN A 102 0.01 19.53 5.82
C GLN A 102 -1.08 19.36 6.89
N ALA A 103 -2.34 19.27 6.51
CA ALA A 103 -3.44 18.98 7.43
C ALA A 103 -3.30 17.60 8.07
N LEU A 104 -2.96 16.56 7.30
CA LEU A 104 -2.65 15.23 7.83
C LEU A 104 -1.44 15.25 8.78
N TYR A 105 -0.43 16.06 8.46
CA TYR A 105 0.79 16.18 9.26
C TYR A 105 0.52 16.79 10.64
N ALA A 106 -0.33 17.83 10.68
CA ALA A 106 -0.79 18.43 11.92
C ALA A 106 -1.69 17.46 12.72
N ALA A 107 -2.60 16.76 12.04
CA ALA A 107 -3.56 15.86 12.67
C ALA A 107 -2.92 14.66 13.40
N ASN A 108 -1.70 14.26 13.01
CA ASN A 108 -0.96 13.17 13.64
C ASN A 108 0.36 13.63 14.27
N GLU A 109 0.47 14.91 14.65
CA GLU A 109 1.61 15.45 15.40
C GLU A 109 2.99 15.14 14.78
N SER A 110 3.12 15.20 13.44
CA SER A 110 4.36 14.84 12.72
C SER A 110 4.79 13.37 12.82
N LYS A 111 3.94 12.48 13.33
CA LYS A 111 4.25 11.06 13.54
C LYS A 111 3.86 10.19 12.35
N CYS A 112 4.51 9.04 12.24
CA CYS A 112 4.03 7.93 11.43
C CYS A 112 2.88 7.21 12.16
N TYR A 113 1.76 6.95 11.49
CA TYR A 113 0.61 6.24 12.10
C TYR A 113 0.90 4.78 12.52
N VAL A 114 1.97 4.18 12.02
CA VAL A 114 2.30 2.76 12.26
C VAL A 114 3.35 2.62 13.36
N CYS A 115 4.47 3.34 13.25
CA CYS A 115 5.58 3.21 14.20
C CYS A 115 5.63 4.32 15.25
N SER A 116 4.73 5.30 15.19
CA SER A 116 4.63 6.44 16.13
C SER A 116 5.85 7.38 16.20
N GLY A 117 6.96 7.10 15.51
CA GLY A 117 8.13 7.97 15.49
C GLY A 117 7.88 9.31 14.81
N HIS A 118 8.62 10.34 15.22
CA HIS A 118 8.53 11.69 14.66
C HIS A 118 9.38 11.84 13.40
N PHE A 119 8.80 12.45 12.36
CA PHE A 119 9.49 12.66 11.09
C PHE A 119 9.22 14.06 10.54
N LYS A 120 10.21 14.65 9.87
CA LYS A 120 9.96 15.83 9.02
C LYS A 120 8.97 15.45 7.91
N SER A 121 8.03 16.33 7.59
CA SER A 121 6.97 16.11 6.58
C SER A 121 7.46 15.51 5.25
N ARG A 122 8.67 15.85 4.79
CA ARG A 122 9.27 15.28 3.56
C ARG A 122 9.52 13.76 3.60
N TYR A 123 9.67 13.17 4.79
CA TYR A 123 9.92 11.73 4.96
C TYR A 123 8.63 10.93 5.14
N LEU A 124 7.50 11.62 5.32
CA LEU A 124 6.18 11.00 5.41
C LEU A 124 5.48 10.99 4.05
N GLN A 125 4.83 9.88 3.76
CA GLN A 125 4.07 9.63 2.55
C GLN A 125 2.59 9.55 2.91
N VAL A 126 1.75 10.20 2.13
CA VAL A 126 0.29 10.06 2.25
C VAL A 126 -0.11 8.74 1.62
N ASP A 127 -0.90 7.97 2.34
CA ASP A 127 -1.45 6.70 1.86
C ASP A 127 -2.90 6.55 2.34
N HIS A 128 -3.72 5.83 1.58
CA HIS A 128 -5.12 5.57 1.94
C HIS A 128 -5.21 4.54 3.05
N ARG A 129 -6.04 4.74 4.07
CA ARG A 129 -6.28 3.73 5.12
C ARG A 129 -6.81 2.42 4.54
N VAL A 130 -7.83 2.51 3.68
CA VAL A 130 -8.27 1.39 2.87
C VAL A 130 -7.57 1.48 1.51
N PRO A 131 -6.86 0.43 1.06
CA PRO A 131 -6.14 0.53 -0.20
C PRO A 131 -7.04 0.84 -1.38
N TYR A 132 -6.49 1.56 -2.36
CA TYR A 132 -7.17 1.89 -3.61
C TYR A 132 -7.72 0.64 -4.34
N GLU A 133 -6.96 -0.46 -4.31
CA GLU A 133 -7.33 -1.74 -4.92
C GLU A 133 -8.51 -2.44 -4.23
N VAL A 134 -8.95 -1.93 -3.07
CA VAL A 134 -10.13 -2.35 -2.31
C VAL A 134 -11.27 -1.33 -2.48
N ALA A 135 -11.06 -0.06 -2.12
CA ALA A 135 -12.13 0.94 -2.07
C ALA A 135 -12.27 1.84 -3.31
N GLY A 136 -11.30 1.83 -4.25
CA GLY A 136 -11.23 2.83 -5.32
C GLY A 136 -10.70 4.18 -4.83
N GLU A 137 -10.86 5.24 -5.63
CA GLU A 137 -10.47 6.61 -5.29
C GLU A 137 -11.74 7.46 -5.14
N LYS A 138 -11.86 8.18 -4.03
CA LYS A 138 -12.90 9.20 -3.86
C LYS A 138 -12.57 10.44 -4.69
N SER A 139 -13.59 11.15 -5.17
CA SER A 139 -13.37 12.42 -5.88
C SER A 139 -12.62 13.40 -4.97
N VAL A 140 -11.89 14.37 -5.54
CA VAL A 140 -11.16 15.38 -4.76
C VAL A 140 -12.08 16.15 -3.79
N PHE A 141 -13.36 16.32 -4.15
CA PHE A 141 -14.36 16.99 -3.32
C PHE A 141 -14.89 16.12 -2.18
N ASP A 142 -14.80 14.79 -2.31
CA ASP A 142 -15.27 13.82 -1.32
C ASP A 142 -14.14 13.26 -0.45
N ARG A 143 -12.92 13.81 -0.56
CA ARG A 143 -11.78 13.38 0.24
C ARG A 143 -11.89 13.88 1.67
N GLU A 144 -11.94 12.95 2.60
CA GLU A 144 -11.87 13.25 4.03
C GLU A 144 -10.48 12.90 4.56
N LEU A 145 -9.96 13.71 5.49
CA LEU A 145 -8.68 13.41 6.15
C LEU A 145 -8.68 12.03 6.81
N ALA A 146 -9.84 11.61 7.32
CA ALA A 146 -10.03 10.32 7.99
C ALA A 146 -9.80 9.11 7.07
N ASP A 147 -9.89 9.26 5.74
CA ASP A 147 -9.62 8.17 4.80
C ASP A 147 -8.13 7.95 4.55
N TYR A 148 -7.27 8.85 5.03
CA TYR A 148 -5.84 8.86 4.75
C TYR A 148 -5.03 8.83 6.04
N MET A 149 -3.75 8.50 5.86
CA MET A 149 -2.78 8.41 6.93
C MET A 149 -1.39 8.80 6.42
N LEU A 150 -0.53 9.27 7.31
CA LEU A 150 0.88 9.50 7.04
C LEU A 150 1.74 8.35 7.51
N LEU A 151 2.62 7.89 6.62
CA LEU A 151 3.51 6.77 6.86
C LEU A 151 4.95 7.13 6.51
N CYS A 152 5.92 6.73 7.33
CA CYS A 152 7.30 6.73 6.90
C CYS A 152 7.49 5.71 5.77
N GLY A 153 8.54 5.88 4.95
CA GLY A 153 8.76 5.02 3.78
C GLY A 153 8.86 3.52 4.10
N SER A 154 9.40 3.16 5.27
CA SER A 154 9.48 1.76 5.71
C SER A 154 8.09 1.17 6.02
N CYS A 155 7.30 1.88 6.84
CA CYS A 155 5.95 1.46 7.19
C CYS A 155 5.01 1.42 5.98
N ASN A 156 5.14 2.37 5.04
CA ASN A 156 4.36 2.36 3.80
C ASN A 156 4.68 1.12 2.94
N ARG A 157 5.97 0.77 2.81
CA ARG A 157 6.39 -0.45 2.10
C ARG A 157 5.89 -1.72 2.78
N ALA A 158 5.97 -1.79 4.10
CA ALA A 158 5.47 -2.93 4.88
C ALA A 158 3.94 -3.10 4.72
N LYS A 159 3.19 -1.99 4.79
CA LYS A 159 1.76 -1.95 4.50
C LYS A 159 1.46 -2.46 3.10
N SER A 160 2.11 -1.89 2.09
CA SER A 160 1.91 -2.26 0.69
C SER A 160 2.11 -3.77 0.48
N TRP A 161 3.24 -4.30 0.96
CA TRP A 161 3.53 -5.74 0.85
C TRP A 161 2.47 -6.57 1.56
N SER A 162 2.11 -6.22 2.80
CA SER A 162 1.14 -7.00 3.57
C SER A 162 -0.26 -6.96 2.96
N CYS A 163 -0.66 -5.83 2.39
CA CYS A 163 -1.94 -5.68 1.71
C CYS A 163 -1.97 -6.47 0.40
N GLU A 164 -0.91 -6.41 -0.42
CA GLU A 164 -0.81 -7.15 -1.68
C GLU A 164 -0.92 -8.68 -1.51
N HIS A 165 -0.55 -9.20 -0.33
CA HIS A 165 -0.63 -10.62 0.02
C HIS A 165 -1.81 -10.96 0.96
N CYS A 166 -2.70 -10.01 1.23
CA CYS A 166 -3.84 -10.20 2.12
C CYS A 166 -4.98 -10.95 1.40
N PRO A 167 -5.66 -11.92 2.05
CA PRO A 167 -6.80 -12.60 1.44
C PRO A 167 -7.93 -11.64 1.02
N ASN A 168 -8.21 -10.59 1.80
CA ASN A 168 -9.22 -9.58 1.42
C ASN A 168 -8.84 -8.82 0.15
N TRP A 169 -7.56 -8.58 -0.08
CA TRP A 169 -7.09 -7.90 -1.28
C TRP A 169 -7.25 -8.74 -2.55
N MET A 170 -6.95 -10.05 -2.42
CA MET A 170 -7.01 -11.03 -3.50
C MET A 170 -8.44 -11.50 -3.82
N GLY A 171 -9.32 -11.51 -2.81
CA GLY A 171 -10.70 -11.96 -2.90
C GLY A 171 -11.72 -10.82 -2.89
N GLU A 172 -12.55 -10.78 -1.84
CA GLU A 172 -13.79 -10.00 -1.76
C GLU A 172 -13.64 -8.48 -1.76
N LYS A 173 -12.46 -7.95 -1.39
CA LYS A 173 -12.17 -6.51 -1.36
C LYS A 173 -13.18 -5.70 -0.54
N LEU A 174 -13.46 -6.15 0.68
CA LEU A 174 -14.36 -5.47 1.61
C LEU A 174 -13.62 -4.38 2.40
N SER A 175 -14.06 -3.13 2.27
CA SER A 175 -13.45 -1.98 2.99
C SER A 175 -13.54 -2.12 4.51
N GLU A 176 -14.63 -2.68 5.02
CA GLU A 176 -14.84 -2.89 6.47
C GLU A 176 -13.77 -3.80 7.11
N ILE A 177 -13.24 -4.78 6.36
CA ILE A 177 -12.14 -5.62 6.82
C ILE A 177 -10.86 -4.80 6.93
N CYS A 178 -10.59 -3.92 5.96
CA CYS A 178 -9.41 -3.05 6.00
C CYS A 178 -9.48 -2.03 7.16
N LEU A 179 -10.68 -1.53 7.48
CA LEU A 179 -10.90 -0.61 8.61
C LEU A 179 -10.76 -1.29 9.98
N LYS A 180 -10.76 -2.63 10.04
CA LYS A 180 -10.45 -3.43 11.23
C LYS A 180 -9.02 -4.01 11.19
N CYS A 181 -8.24 -3.68 10.17
CA CYS A 181 -6.87 -4.12 10.00
C CYS A 181 -5.88 -3.10 10.56
N TYR A 182 -4.78 -3.55 11.17
CA TYR A 182 -3.69 -2.69 11.63
C TYR A 182 -3.19 -1.71 10.56
N TRP A 183 -3.16 -2.14 9.30
CA TRP A 183 -2.69 -1.30 8.20
C TRP A 183 -3.65 -0.19 7.78
N GLY A 184 -4.94 -0.30 8.14
CA GLY A 184 -5.93 0.74 7.87
C GLY A 184 -6.24 1.58 9.11
N LYS A 185 -6.29 0.96 10.28
CA LYS A 185 -6.67 1.61 11.54
C LYS A 185 -5.76 1.15 12.69
N PRO A 186 -4.45 1.47 12.67
CA PRO A 186 -3.49 1.01 13.69
C PRO A 186 -3.87 1.38 15.12
N GLU A 187 -4.66 2.44 15.31
CA GLU A 187 -5.18 2.88 16.60
C GLU A 187 -6.29 1.99 17.18
N ASP A 188 -7.01 1.23 16.34
CA ASP A 188 -8.16 0.40 16.74
C ASP A 188 -8.38 -0.71 15.71
N TYR A 189 -7.62 -1.80 15.84
CA TYR A 189 -7.64 -2.92 14.91
C TYR A 189 -7.81 -4.26 15.60
N GLN A 190 -8.29 -5.23 14.82
CA GLN A 190 -8.61 -6.57 15.27
C GLN A 190 -7.75 -7.66 14.62
N HIS A 191 -7.00 -7.33 13.56
CA HIS A 191 -6.12 -8.27 12.88
C HIS A 191 -5.02 -7.57 12.09
N ILE A 192 -4.03 -8.34 11.65
CA ILE A 192 -3.07 -7.91 10.63
C ILE A 192 -3.23 -8.86 9.45
N ALA A 193 -3.73 -8.34 8.32
CA ALA A 193 -4.01 -9.12 7.10
C ALA A 193 -4.80 -10.42 7.38
N LEU A 194 -5.92 -10.30 8.10
CA LEU A 194 -6.80 -11.39 8.54
C LEU A 194 -6.17 -12.45 9.46
N ARG A 195 -4.97 -12.19 10.00
CA ARG A 195 -4.35 -13.01 11.05
C ARG A 195 -4.59 -12.37 12.41
N SER A 196 -4.91 -13.20 13.40
CA SER A 196 -5.05 -12.77 14.79
C SER A 196 -3.68 -12.41 15.38
N ILE A 197 -3.26 -11.17 15.13
CA ILE A 197 -2.00 -10.61 15.57
C ILE A 197 -2.30 -9.25 16.21
N ARG A 198 -1.64 -8.96 17.34
CA ARG A 198 -1.53 -7.62 17.91
C ARG A 198 -0.05 -7.22 17.92
N ARG A 199 0.23 -6.09 17.33
CA ARG A 199 1.51 -5.41 17.28
C ARG A 199 1.39 -4.06 17.98
N ALA A 200 2.34 -3.79 18.87
CA ALA A 200 2.63 -2.46 19.36
C ALA A 200 4.04 -2.09 18.88
N ASP A 201 4.20 -0.89 18.35
CA ASP A 201 5.51 -0.32 18.07
C ASP A 201 5.84 0.69 19.16
N ILE A 202 7.08 0.63 19.64
CA ILE A 202 7.61 1.52 20.66
C ILE A 202 8.88 2.11 20.09
N ILE A 203 8.96 3.44 20.12
CA ILE A 203 10.16 4.19 19.78
C ILE A 203 10.47 5.06 20.99
N TRP A 204 11.72 5.03 21.41
CA TRP A 204 12.28 5.93 22.40
C TRP A 204 13.10 6.98 21.65
N GLU A 205 12.67 8.23 21.68
CA GLU A 205 13.33 9.34 21.00
C GLU A 205 13.91 10.34 22.00
N GLU A 206 15.03 10.98 21.62
CA GLU A 206 15.69 12.02 22.40
C GLU A 206 15.92 11.60 23.87
N ASP A 207 15.26 12.26 24.82
CA ASP A 207 15.42 12.00 26.26
C ASP A 207 14.93 10.59 26.68
N GLU A 208 14.04 9.96 25.90
CA GLU A 208 13.54 8.60 26.18
C GLU A 208 14.62 7.52 25.93
N VAL A 209 15.72 7.85 25.25
CA VAL A 209 16.82 6.90 24.98
C VAL A 209 17.45 6.41 26.27
N ASP A 210 17.49 7.23 27.32
CA ASP A 210 18.00 6.81 28.62
C ASP A 210 17.14 5.70 29.25
N ASP A 211 15.81 5.74 29.06
CA ASP A 211 14.91 4.67 29.49
C ASP A 211 15.16 3.37 28.72
N TYR A 212 15.38 3.48 27.40
CA TYR A 212 15.75 2.34 26.57
C TYR A 212 17.05 1.68 27.05
N GLU A 213 18.10 2.46 27.31
CA GLU A 213 19.39 1.93 27.76
C GLU A 213 19.29 1.29 29.15
N ARG A 214 18.45 1.82 30.05
CA ARG A 214 18.12 1.17 31.33
C ARG A 214 17.44 -0.18 31.13
N LEU A 215 16.41 -0.25 30.28
CA LEU A 215 15.70 -1.49 29.98
C LEU A 215 16.63 -2.54 29.34
N LYS A 216 17.51 -2.11 28.45
CA LYS A 216 18.53 -2.97 27.81
C LYS A 216 19.54 -3.51 28.81
N TYR A 217 20.03 -2.69 29.73
CA TYR A 217 20.91 -3.15 30.80
C TYR A 217 20.22 -4.19 31.69
N GLN A 218 18.95 -3.96 32.04
CA GLN A 218 18.19 -4.92 32.82
C GLN A 218 17.91 -6.23 32.06
N SER A 219 17.62 -6.16 30.76
CA SER A 219 17.37 -7.34 29.94
C SER A 219 18.60 -8.26 29.88
N GLN A 220 19.81 -7.69 29.82
CA GLN A 220 21.07 -8.43 29.84
C GLN A 220 21.24 -9.26 31.13
N ASN A 221 20.82 -8.73 32.28
CA ASN A 221 20.89 -9.44 33.56
C ASN A 221 19.96 -10.65 33.62
N THR A 222 18.91 -10.67 32.81
CA THR A 222 17.95 -11.79 32.69
C THR A 222 18.27 -12.75 31.55
N GLY A 223 19.20 -12.39 30.66
CA GLY A 223 19.49 -13.14 29.43
C GLY A 223 18.39 -13.05 28.36
N ALA A 224 17.34 -12.25 28.58
CA ALA A 224 16.23 -12.09 27.63
C ALA A 224 16.54 -11.02 26.56
N PRO A 225 16.14 -11.25 25.29
CA PRO A 225 16.09 -10.19 24.29
C PRO A 225 15.18 -9.05 24.77
N LEU A 226 15.58 -7.80 24.51
CA LEU A 226 14.87 -6.63 25.00
C LEU A 226 13.35 -6.62 24.71
N PRO A 227 12.86 -6.98 23.49
CA PRO A 227 11.41 -7.02 23.25
C PRO A 227 10.66 -8.03 24.12
N GLU A 228 11.28 -9.18 24.42
CA GLU A 228 10.67 -10.17 25.33
C GLU A 228 10.73 -9.69 26.77
N TYR A 229 11.84 -9.05 27.18
CA TYR A 229 11.94 -8.42 28.49
C TYR A 229 10.87 -7.34 28.72
N VAL A 230 10.58 -6.51 27.71
CA VAL A 230 9.47 -5.54 27.78
C VAL A 230 8.12 -6.23 27.95
N LYS A 231 7.86 -7.34 27.26
CA LYS A 231 6.62 -8.11 27.46
C LYS A 231 6.52 -8.69 28.87
N GLU A 232 7.63 -9.16 29.44
CA GLU A 232 7.65 -9.66 30.82
C GLU A 232 7.30 -8.56 31.82
N ILE A 233 7.83 -7.35 31.65
CA ILE A 233 7.48 -6.19 32.48
C ILE A 233 5.99 -5.90 32.39
N VAL A 234 5.44 -5.84 31.16
CA VAL A 234 4.02 -5.58 30.92
C VAL A 234 3.14 -6.68 31.55
N ALA A 235 3.51 -7.95 31.42
CA ALA A 235 2.77 -9.07 32.01
C ALA A 235 2.72 -8.95 33.54
N LYS A 236 3.86 -8.70 34.18
CA LYS A 236 3.93 -8.50 35.64
C LYS A 236 3.04 -7.34 36.12
N TYR A 237 3.01 -6.24 35.37
CA TYR A 237 2.17 -5.10 35.71
C TYR A 237 0.67 -5.40 35.56
N ILE A 238 0.28 -6.12 34.50
CA ILE A 238 -1.12 -6.54 34.29
C ILE A 238 -1.57 -7.45 35.45
N ASP A 239 -0.75 -8.42 35.84
CA ASP A 239 -1.07 -9.34 36.94
C ASP A 239 -1.26 -8.60 38.27
N GLN A 240 -0.46 -7.55 38.53
CA GLN A 240 -0.61 -6.70 39.72
C GLN A 240 -1.96 -5.96 39.71
N ILE A 241 -2.34 -5.33 38.60
CA ILE A 241 -3.61 -4.60 38.50
C ILE A 241 -4.82 -5.53 38.65
N GLN A 242 -4.72 -6.78 38.20
CA GLN A 242 -5.82 -7.74 38.35
C GLN A 242 -6.03 -8.22 39.80
N HIS A 243 -5.12 -7.89 40.72
CA HIS A 243 -5.17 -8.31 42.12
C HIS A 243 -5.42 -7.13 43.08
N ASP A 244 -5.53 -5.92 42.56
CA ASP A 244 -5.96 -4.69 43.25
C ASP A 244 -7.45 -4.38 42.97
#